data_AF-D0UTI3-F1
#
_entry.id   AF-D0UTI3-F1
#
_cell.length_a   1.000
_cell.length_b   1.000
_cell.length_c   1.000
_cell.angle_alpha   90.00
_cell.angle_beta   90.00
_cell.angle_gamma   90.00
#
_symmetry.space_group_name_H-M   'P 1'
#
loop_
_entity.id
_entity.type
_entity.pdbx_description
1 polymer ?
#
loop_
_entity_poly.entity_id
_entity_poly.type
_entity_poly.pdbx_seq_one_letter_code
_entity_poly.pdbx_strand_id
1 'polypeptide(L)'
;TLWGLYRNELVPSNTVFIGYARSKLTVDDIRANIAPYLKVKPEEESKFNAFFKVNYYVSGSYDSDADFEVLDKEISKISTGRQANRLFYLALPPNVFAPVTSMIHAHCMAKRGWTRIIVEKPFGRDSQSSEELSKHLSSLFKEEEIYRIDHYLGKEMVQNLMSLRFANRIFGPTWNREHIASVMISFKEPFGTQGRGGYFDNFGIIR
;
A
#
# COMPACT_ATOMS: atom_id res chain seq x y z
N THR A 1 9.36 0.68 -4.97
CA THR A 1 9.48 0.95 -3.52
C THR A 1 10.09 -0.22 -2.76
N LEU A 2 9.52 -1.44 -2.82
CA LEU A 2 10.00 -2.59 -2.05
C LEU A 2 11.49 -2.94 -2.30
N TRP A 3 11.93 -2.93 -3.57
CA TRP A 3 13.37 -3.03 -3.90
C TRP A 3 14.21 -1.97 -3.18
N GLY A 4 13.71 -0.73 -3.10
CA GLY A 4 14.39 0.38 -2.42
C GLY A 4 14.52 0.17 -0.91
N LEU A 5 13.53 -0.46 -0.27
CA LEU A 5 13.61 -0.83 1.14
C LEU A 5 14.58 -2.02 1.33
N TYR A 6 14.52 -3.01 0.45
CA TYR A 6 15.38 -4.19 0.49
C TYR A 6 16.86 -3.84 0.28
N ARG A 7 17.18 -3.04 -0.76
CA ARG A 7 18.57 -2.64 -1.06
C ARG A 7 19.22 -1.86 0.09
N ASN A 8 18.41 -1.10 0.82
CA ASN A 8 18.80 -0.26 1.96
C ASN A 8 18.67 -0.99 3.31
N GLU A 9 18.33 -2.29 3.30
CA GLU A 9 18.22 -3.12 4.52
C GLU A 9 17.19 -2.58 5.54
N LEU A 10 16.14 -1.92 5.05
CA LEU A 10 15.04 -1.36 5.83
C LEU A 10 13.86 -2.33 6.01
N VAL A 11 14.02 -3.58 5.59
CA VAL A 11 13.08 -4.68 5.83
C VAL A 11 13.76 -5.76 6.68
N PRO A 12 13.01 -6.50 7.51
CA PRO A 12 13.55 -7.67 8.20
C PRO A 12 14.22 -8.64 7.23
N SER A 13 15.33 -9.27 7.64
CA SER A 13 16.14 -10.15 6.79
C SER A 13 15.40 -11.40 6.29
N ASN A 14 14.32 -11.79 6.97
CA ASN A 14 13.45 -12.91 6.63
C ASN A 14 12.18 -12.48 5.87
N THR A 15 12.18 -11.31 5.25
CA THR A 15 11.03 -10.82 4.47
C THR A 15 10.91 -11.57 3.14
N VAL A 16 9.69 -11.97 2.81
CA VAL A 16 9.35 -12.61 1.54
C VAL A 16 8.25 -11.79 0.87
N PHE A 17 8.28 -11.72 -0.47
CA PHE A 17 7.33 -10.98 -1.27
C PHE A 17 6.51 -11.95 -2.11
N ILE A 18 5.19 -11.81 -2.10
CA ILE A 18 4.28 -12.67 -2.86
C ILE A 18 3.38 -11.76 -3.70
N GLY A 19 3.50 -11.86 -5.02
CA GLY A 19 2.55 -11.24 -5.93
C GLY A 19 1.31 -12.12 -6.11
N TYR A 20 0.14 -11.49 -6.19
CA TYR A 20 -1.14 -12.17 -6.42
C TYR A 20 -1.97 -11.42 -7.45
N ALA A 21 -2.35 -12.07 -8.54
CA ALA A 21 -3.31 -11.53 -9.52
C ALA A 21 -3.93 -12.62 -10.40
N ARG A 22 -4.90 -12.25 -11.22
CA ARG A 22 -5.56 -13.16 -12.18
C ARG A 22 -4.65 -13.64 -13.31
N SER A 23 -3.64 -12.85 -13.68
CA SER A 23 -2.74 -13.16 -14.78
C SER A 23 -1.86 -14.37 -14.46
N LYS A 24 -1.62 -15.24 -15.44
CA LYS A 24 -0.68 -16.35 -15.29
C LYS A 24 0.72 -15.86 -15.65
N LEU A 25 1.41 -15.30 -14.67
CA LEU A 25 2.79 -14.80 -14.80
C LEU A 25 3.75 -15.63 -13.94
N THR A 26 5.03 -15.59 -14.30
CA THR A 26 6.13 -16.08 -13.48
C THR A 26 6.85 -14.92 -12.79
N VAL A 27 7.68 -15.23 -11.79
CA VAL A 27 8.55 -14.22 -11.16
C VAL A 27 9.53 -13.61 -12.16
N ASP A 28 9.98 -14.39 -13.15
CA ASP A 28 10.86 -13.90 -14.22
C ASP A 28 10.14 -12.90 -15.15
N ASP A 29 8.86 -13.14 -15.46
CA ASP A 29 8.04 -12.17 -16.21
C ASP A 29 7.91 -10.85 -15.43
N ILE A 30 7.66 -10.93 -14.12
CA ILE A 30 7.60 -9.74 -13.25
C ILE A 30 8.94 -9.02 -13.24
N ARG A 31 10.03 -9.77 -13.05
CA ARG A 31 11.40 -9.23 -13.04
C ARG A 31 11.70 -8.47 -14.33
N ALA A 32 11.43 -9.07 -15.48
CA ALA A 32 11.65 -8.46 -16.78
C ALA A 32 10.84 -7.16 -16.95
N ASN A 33 9.56 -7.18 -16.53
CA ASN A 33 8.68 -6.02 -16.62
C ASN A 33 9.10 -4.86 -15.71
N ILE A 34 9.61 -5.14 -14.51
CA ILE A 34 9.93 -4.08 -13.54
C ILE A 34 11.38 -3.61 -13.59
N ALA A 35 12.31 -4.42 -14.11
CA ALA A 35 13.74 -4.10 -14.17
C ALA A 35 14.06 -2.70 -14.76
N PRO A 36 13.41 -2.24 -15.85
CA PRO A 36 13.68 -0.91 -16.41
C PRO A 36 13.40 0.26 -15.44
N TYR A 37 12.48 0.06 -14.47
CA TYR A 37 12.06 1.10 -13.53
C TYR A 37 12.89 1.12 -12.24
N LEU A 38 13.63 0.05 -11.95
CA LEU A 38 14.31 -0.12 -10.67
C LEU A 38 15.70 0.54 -10.60
N LYS A 39 16.22 1.03 -11.73
CA LYS A 39 17.50 1.77 -11.83
C LYS A 39 18.63 1.09 -11.05
N VAL A 40 18.75 -0.23 -11.22
CA VAL A 40 19.73 -1.07 -10.53
C VAL A 40 21.12 -0.71 -11.02
N LYS A 41 22.05 -0.45 -10.10
CA LYS A 41 23.45 -0.17 -10.44
C LYS A 41 24.24 -1.48 -10.59
N PRO A 42 25.35 -1.49 -11.36
CA PRO A 42 26.16 -2.70 -11.54
C PRO A 42 26.61 -3.35 -10.21
N GLU A 43 26.98 -2.55 -9.21
CA GLU A 43 27.38 -3.02 -7.89
C GLU A 43 26.23 -3.64 -7.07
N GLU A 44 24.98 -3.40 -7.46
CA GLU A 44 23.78 -3.89 -6.77
C GLU A 44 23.26 -5.21 -7.38
N GLU A 45 23.85 -5.73 -8.46
CA GLU A 45 23.34 -6.88 -9.21
C GLU A 45 23.22 -8.14 -8.35
N SER A 46 24.18 -8.38 -7.45
CA SER A 46 24.13 -9.51 -6.52
C SER A 46 22.95 -9.40 -5.54
N LYS A 47 22.73 -8.21 -4.95
CA LYS A 47 21.57 -7.91 -4.09
C LYS A 47 20.26 -7.99 -4.86
N PHE A 48 20.24 -7.57 -6.12
CA PHE A 48 19.07 -7.64 -6.98
C PHE A 48 18.68 -9.08 -7.30
N ASN A 49 19.66 -9.93 -7.62
CA ASN A 49 19.45 -11.36 -7.78
C ASN A 49 18.95 -12.01 -6.48
N ALA A 50 19.51 -11.62 -5.32
CA ALA A 50 19.05 -12.10 -4.02
C ALA A 50 17.59 -11.67 -3.72
N PHE A 51 17.21 -10.44 -4.07
CA PHE A 51 15.84 -9.96 -3.91
C PHE A 51 14.84 -10.84 -4.66
N PHE A 52 15.09 -11.18 -5.92
CA PHE A 52 14.16 -12.02 -6.68
C PHE A 52 14.10 -13.47 -6.21
N LYS A 53 15.14 -13.99 -5.53
CA LYS A 53 15.09 -15.32 -4.90
C LYS A 53 14.07 -15.42 -3.76
N VAL A 54 13.69 -14.28 -3.17
CA VAL A 54 12.66 -14.19 -2.12
C VAL A 54 11.35 -13.59 -2.64
N ASN A 55 11.14 -13.58 -3.96
CA ASN A 55 9.88 -13.22 -4.59
C ASN A 55 9.17 -14.48 -5.09
N TYR A 56 7.87 -14.57 -4.83
CA TYR A 56 6.98 -15.62 -5.30
C TYR A 56 5.77 -15.00 -5.99
N TYR A 57 5.06 -15.82 -6.76
CA TYR A 57 3.85 -15.39 -7.43
C TYR A 57 2.79 -16.49 -7.40
N VAL A 58 1.56 -16.09 -7.11
CA VAL A 58 0.39 -16.96 -7.13
C VAL A 58 -0.66 -16.33 -8.03
N SER A 59 -1.18 -17.11 -8.98
CA SER A 59 -2.27 -16.65 -9.83
C SER A 59 -3.62 -17.14 -9.31
N GLY A 60 -4.62 -16.26 -9.23
CA GLY A 60 -5.95 -16.57 -8.70
C GLY A 60 -6.96 -15.43 -8.89
N SER A 61 -8.25 -15.75 -8.74
CA SER A 61 -9.35 -14.78 -8.77
C SER A 61 -9.51 -14.03 -7.45
N TYR A 62 -10.27 -12.94 -7.44
CA TYR A 62 -10.38 -12.06 -6.26
C TYR A 62 -11.55 -12.41 -5.34
N ASP A 63 -12.32 -13.44 -5.69
CA ASP A 63 -13.62 -13.79 -5.13
C ASP A 63 -13.84 -15.32 -5.01
N SER A 64 -12.78 -16.13 -5.08
CA SER A 64 -12.84 -17.59 -4.95
C SER A 64 -12.16 -18.07 -3.67
N ASP A 65 -12.91 -18.77 -2.82
CA ASP A 65 -12.36 -19.42 -1.62
C ASP A 65 -11.18 -20.34 -1.97
N ALA A 66 -11.32 -21.17 -3.01
CA ALA A 66 -10.28 -22.12 -3.42
C ALA A 66 -8.97 -21.41 -3.82
N ASP A 67 -9.03 -20.25 -4.46
CA ASP A 67 -7.84 -19.51 -4.85
C ASP A 67 -7.14 -18.87 -3.65
N PHE A 68 -7.90 -18.43 -2.65
CA PHE A 68 -7.35 -17.88 -1.40
C PHE A 68 -6.83 -18.97 -0.46
N GLU A 69 -7.42 -20.16 -0.47
CA GLU A 69 -6.86 -21.35 0.20
C GLU A 69 -5.51 -21.74 -0.40
N VAL A 70 -5.37 -21.69 -1.73
CA VAL A 70 -4.08 -21.89 -2.41
C VAL A 70 -3.08 -20.81 -1.99
N LEU A 71 -3.49 -19.54 -1.93
CA LEU A 71 -2.63 -18.45 -1.46
C LEU A 71 -2.17 -18.67 0.00
N ASP A 72 -3.07 -19.00 0.93
CA ASP A 72 -2.68 -19.28 2.32
C ASP A 72 -1.75 -20.48 2.41
N LYS A 73 -1.96 -21.51 1.59
CA LYS A 73 -1.07 -22.67 1.53
C LYS A 73 0.34 -22.29 1.09
N GLU A 74 0.49 -21.43 0.07
CA GLU A 74 1.80 -20.95 -0.37
C GLU A 74 2.46 -20.05 0.68
N ILE A 75 1.71 -19.12 1.31
CA ILE A 75 2.21 -18.31 2.42
C ILE A 75 2.68 -19.23 3.57
N SER A 76 1.88 -20.23 3.91
CA SER A 76 2.13 -21.16 5.01
C SER A 76 3.37 -22.02 4.77
N LYS A 77 3.58 -22.52 3.55
CA LYS A 77 4.79 -23.26 3.15
C LYS A 77 6.06 -22.46 3.40
N ILE A 78 6.06 -21.19 2.99
CA ILE A 78 7.19 -20.27 3.14
C ILE A 78 7.45 -19.96 4.62
N SER A 79 6.38 -19.86 5.42
CA SER A 79 6.46 -19.54 6.85
C SER A 79 6.77 -20.73 7.77
N THR A 80 6.98 -21.94 7.23
CA THR A 80 7.11 -23.17 8.05
C THR A 80 8.14 -23.03 9.18
N GLY A 81 7.66 -23.16 10.41
CA GLY A 81 8.47 -23.08 11.64
C GLY A 81 8.69 -21.68 12.21
N ARG A 82 8.14 -20.60 11.60
CA ARG A 82 8.31 -19.22 12.07
C ARG A 82 6.97 -18.50 12.27
N GLN A 83 6.93 -17.60 13.24
CA GLN A 83 5.86 -16.61 13.35
C GLN A 83 6.02 -15.61 12.20
N ALA A 84 5.08 -15.62 11.26
CA ALA A 84 5.12 -14.76 10.08
C ALA A 84 4.01 -13.70 10.15
N ASN A 85 4.42 -12.45 10.29
CA ASN A 85 3.53 -11.31 10.12
C ASN A 85 3.12 -11.18 8.64
N ARG A 86 1.86 -10.83 8.38
CA ARG A 86 1.32 -10.73 7.02
C ARG A 86 0.90 -9.30 6.72
N LEU A 87 1.43 -8.73 5.64
CA LEU A 87 1.10 -7.39 5.15
C LEU A 87 0.53 -7.49 3.74
N PHE A 88 -0.76 -7.24 3.58
CA PHE A 88 -1.44 -7.29 2.29
C PHE A 88 -1.54 -5.90 1.69
N TYR A 89 -0.90 -5.67 0.54
CA TYR A 89 -1.02 -4.40 -0.19
C TYR A 89 -2.07 -4.53 -1.29
N LEU A 90 -3.19 -3.83 -1.15
CA LEU A 90 -4.30 -3.87 -2.10
C LEU A 90 -4.07 -2.87 -3.25
N ALA A 91 -3.13 -3.20 -4.13
CA ALA A 91 -2.90 -2.48 -5.39
C ALA A 91 -3.96 -2.85 -6.44
N LEU A 92 -5.23 -2.68 -6.07
CA LEU A 92 -6.39 -3.18 -6.79
C LEU A 92 -7.41 -2.05 -7.02
N PRO A 93 -8.29 -2.16 -8.03
CA PRO A 93 -9.35 -1.19 -8.20
C PRO A 93 -10.39 -1.28 -7.06
N PRO A 94 -11.08 -0.18 -6.72
CA PRO A 94 -11.95 -0.12 -5.53
C PRO A 94 -13.09 -1.15 -5.51
N ASN A 95 -13.59 -1.53 -6.69
CA ASN A 95 -14.71 -2.47 -6.82
C ASN A 95 -14.40 -3.87 -6.31
N VAL A 96 -13.12 -4.22 -6.15
CA VAL A 96 -12.71 -5.53 -5.60
C VAL A 96 -12.21 -5.46 -4.16
N PHE A 97 -12.19 -4.28 -3.51
CA PHE A 97 -11.72 -4.18 -2.13
C PHE A 97 -12.58 -4.98 -1.16
N ALA A 98 -13.90 -4.86 -1.25
CA ALA A 98 -14.81 -5.59 -0.37
C ALA A 98 -14.65 -7.13 -0.49
N PRO A 99 -14.75 -7.75 -1.69
CA PRO A 99 -14.57 -9.19 -1.81
C PRO A 99 -13.16 -9.65 -1.37
N VAL A 100 -12.10 -8.95 -1.80
CA VAL A 100 -10.73 -9.35 -1.44
C VAL A 100 -10.47 -9.27 0.06
N THR A 101 -10.95 -8.23 0.73
CA THR A 101 -10.78 -8.10 2.19
C THR A 101 -11.55 -9.16 2.96
N SER A 102 -12.75 -9.53 2.51
CA SER A 102 -13.48 -10.68 3.06
C SER A 102 -12.72 -11.98 2.88
N MET A 103 -12.15 -12.23 1.70
CA MET A 103 -11.38 -13.43 1.40
C MET A 103 -10.08 -13.50 2.21
N ILE A 104 -9.35 -12.38 2.33
CA ILE A 104 -8.15 -12.29 3.18
C ILE A 104 -8.51 -12.63 4.63
N HIS A 105 -9.60 -12.04 5.15
CA HIS A 105 -10.03 -12.27 6.53
C HIS A 105 -10.43 -13.73 6.77
N ALA A 106 -11.13 -14.35 5.82
CA ALA A 106 -11.59 -15.73 5.94
C ALA A 106 -10.43 -16.75 5.87
N HIS A 107 -9.47 -16.55 4.95
CA HIS A 107 -8.53 -17.61 4.57
C HIS A 107 -7.07 -17.30 4.88
N CYS A 108 -6.67 -16.03 4.82
CA CYS A 108 -5.26 -15.63 4.80
C CYS A 108 -4.82 -14.84 6.04
N MET A 109 -5.57 -14.88 7.13
CA MET A 109 -5.14 -14.29 8.40
C MET A 109 -3.96 -15.06 9.01
N ALA A 110 -2.99 -14.32 9.56
CA ALA A 110 -1.84 -14.93 10.22
C ALA A 110 -2.27 -15.72 11.46
N LYS A 111 -1.95 -17.01 11.51
CA LYS A 111 -2.22 -17.87 12.69
C LYS A 111 -1.42 -17.45 13.94
N ARG A 112 -0.26 -16.82 13.72
CA ARG A 112 0.63 -16.24 14.75
C ARG A 112 1.26 -14.98 14.19
N GLY A 113 1.28 -13.89 14.96
CA GLY A 113 1.73 -12.58 14.49
C GLY A 113 0.56 -11.68 14.08
N TRP A 114 0.87 -10.52 13.51
CA TRP A 114 -0.15 -9.57 13.07
C TRP A 114 -0.49 -9.76 11.59
N THR A 115 -1.72 -9.39 11.24
CA THR A 115 -2.15 -9.20 9.85
C THR A 115 -2.50 -7.74 9.66
N ARG A 116 -1.99 -7.12 8.60
CA ARG A 116 -2.26 -5.72 8.25
C ARG A 116 -2.61 -5.62 6.79
N ILE A 117 -3.53 -4.72 6.47
CA ILE A 117 -3.93 -4.40 5.11
C ILE A 117 -3.55 -2.95 4.78
N ILE A 118 -3.01 -2.73 3.59
CA ILE A 118 -2.75 -1.42 3.03
C ILE A 118 -3.77 -1.19 1.91
N VAL A 119 -4.56 -0.12 2.04
CA VAL A 119 -5.64 0.22 1.12
C VAL A 119 -5.32 1.55 0.46
N GLU A 120 -5.41 1.61 -0.86
CA GLU A 120 -5.20 2.82 -1.65
C GLU A 120 -6.52 3.56 -1.92
N LYS A 121 -6.41 4.86 -2.18
CA LYS A 121 -7.55 5.67 -2.63
C LYS A 121 -8.08 5.20 -4.00
N PRO A 122 -9.36 5.42 -4.33
CA PRO A 122 -10.38 6.16 -3.57
C PRO A 122 -11.06 5.36 -2.44
N PHE A 123 -11.33 6.04 -1.31
CA PHE A 123 -12.04 5.49 -0.15
C PHE A 123 -13.54 5.84 -0.20
N GLY A 124 -14.22 5.44 -1.27
CA GLY A 124 -15.57 5.92 -1.59
C GLY A 124 -15.55 7.16 -2.49
N ARG A 125 -16.74 7.65 -2.87
CA ARG A 125 -16.95 8.83 -3.73
C ARG A 125 -17.68 9.98 -3.03
N ASP A 126 -18.27 9.68 -1.89
CA ASP A 126 -19.05 10.57 -1.03
C ASP A 126 -19.07 10.02 0.41
N SER A 127 -19.72 10.74 1.33
CA SER A 127 -19.82 10.34 2.74
C SER A 127 -20.44 8.95 2.92
N GLN A 128 -21.50 8.63 2.16
CA GLN A 128 -22.22 7.37 2.31
C GLN A 128 -21.36 6.19 1.86
N SER A 129 -20.81 6.24 0.65
CA SER A 129 -19.96 5.18 0.10
C SER A 129 -18.65 4.99 0.88
N SER A 130 -18.11 6.07 1.46
CA SER A 130 -16.95 6.00 2.35
C SER A 130 -17.30 5.33 3.69
N GLU A 131 -18.48 5.64 4.24
CA GLU A 131 -18.99 5.00 5.45
C GLU A 131 -19.28 3.52 5.23
N GLU A 132 -19.85 3.14 4.10
CA GLU A 132 -20.09 1.74 3.72
C GLU A 132 -18.78 0.94 3.64
N LEU A 133 -17.77 1.47 2.96
CA LEU A 133 -16.44 0.84 2.89
C LEU A 133 -15.80 0.76 4.29
N SER A 134 -15.92 1.81 5.10
CA SER A 134 -15.35 1.84 6.45
C SER A 134 -16.03 0.83 7.36
N LYS A 135 -17.36 0.73 7.33
CA LYS A 135 -18.14 -0.27 8.07
C LYS A 135 -17.71 -1.68 7.67
N HIS A 136 -17.62 -1.96 6.36
CA HIS A 136 -17.15 -3.24 5.83
C HIS A 136 -15.77 -3.60 6.39
N LEU A 137 -14.78 -2.72 6.23
CA LEU A 137 -13.42 -2.98 6.71
C LEU A 137 -13.35 -3.15 8.23
N SER A 138 -14.05 -2.30 9.00
CA SER A 138 -14.09 -2.37 10.46
C SER A 138 -14.79 -3.62 11.00
N SER A 139 -15.65 -4.25 10.20
CA SER A 139 -16.30 -5.51 10.56
C SER A 139 -15.36 -6.72 10.44
N LEU A 140 -14.27 -6.57 9.67
CA LEU A 140 -13.29 -7.61 9.38
C LEU A 140 -11.96 -7.38 10.10
N PHE A 141 -11.50 -6.14 10.20
CA PHE A 141 -10.18 -5.79 10.72
C PHE A 141 -10.30 -4.76 11.84
N LYS A 142 -9.38 -4.82 12.80
CA LYS A 142 -9.23 -3.75 13.79
C LYS A 142 -8.61 -2.52 13.13
N GLU A 143 -8.87 -1.33 13.66
CA GLU A 143 -8.34 -0.09 13.08
C GLU A 143 -6.79 -0.07 13.02
N GLU A 144 -6.11 -0.68 14.01
CA GLU A 144 -4.65 -0.83 14.03
C GLU A 144 -4.08 -1.77 12.94
N GLU A 145 -4.95 -2.52 12.27
CA GLU A 145 -4.62 -3.43 11.17
C GLU A 145 -4.85 -2.78 9.80
N ILE A 146 -5.53 -1.63 9.73
CA ILE A 146 -5.93 -0.95 8.49
C ILE A 146 -5.03 0.27 8.23
N TYR A 147 -4.30 0.24 7.11
CA TYR A 147 -3.43 1.32 6.68
C TYR A 147 -3.98 1.96 5.40
N ARG A 148 -4.72 3.06 5.54
CA ARG A 148 -5.24 3.85 4.41
C ARG A 148 -4.16 4.79 3.89
N ILE A 149 -3.77 4.65 2.63
CA ILE A 149 -2.70 5.45 2.03
C ILE A 149 -3.22 6.78 1.51
N ASP A 150 -2.67 7.84 2.08
CA ASP A 150 -2.50 9.12 1.40
C ASP A 150 -1.00 9.39 1.24
N HIS A 151 -0.51 9.29 0.00
CA HIS A 151 0.92 9.42 -0.30
C HIS A 151 1.48 10.82 -0.01
N TYR A 152 0.64 11.85 0.16
CA TYR A 152 1.13 13.17 0.60
C TYR A 152 1.69 13.12 2.02
N LEU A 153 1.13 12.28 2.89
CA LEU A 153 1.62 12.09 4.27
C LEU A 153 3.01 11.44 4.32
N GLY A 154 3.45 10.81 3.22
CA GLY A 154 4.80 10.27 3.06
C GLY A 154 5.83 11.29 2.56
N LYS A 155 5.43 12.52 2.20
CA LYS A 155 6.37 13.54 1.71
C LYS A 155 7.09 14.20 2.88
N GLU A 156 8.42 14.31 2.76
CA GLU A 156 9.30 14.87 3.79
C GLU A 156 8.83 16.23 4.33
N MET A 157 8.47 17.17 3.44
CA MET A 157 8.01 18.49 3.85
C MET A 157 6.67 18.47 4.60
N VAL A 158 5.79 17.51 4.29
CA VAL A 158 4.52 17.34 5.01
C VAL A 158 4.77 16.80 6.40
N GLN A 159 5.67 15.81 6.54
CA GLN A 159 6.07 15.27 7.85
C GLN A 159 6.74 16.34 8.73
N ASN A 160 7.55 17.21 8.12
CA ASN A 160 8.24 18.30 8.81
C ASN A 160 7.29 19.37 9.40
N LEU A 161 6.03 19.46 8.95
CA LEU A 161 5.07 20.42 9.51
C LEU A 161 4.86 20.24 11.01
N MET A 162 4.89 19.00 11.51
CA MET A 162 4.76 18.73 12.95
C MET A 162 5.98 19.27 13.72
N SER A 163 7.19 18.96 13.26
CA SER A 163 8.44 19.45 13.86
C SER A 163 8.51 20.97 13.85
N LEU A 164 8.16 21.61 12.72
CA LEU A 164 8.13 23.05 12.60
C LEU A 164 7.19 23.68 13.64
N ARG A 165 5.96 23.18 13.76
CA ARG A 165 4.95 23.76 14.66
C ARG A 165 5.25 23.54 16.13
N PHE A 166 5.72 22.35 16.52
CA PHE A 166 5.75 21.94 17.93
C PHE A 166 7.15 21.88 18.55
N ALA A 167 8.22 21.73 17.76
CA ALA A 167 9.58 21.71 18.30
C ALA A 167 10.19 23.11 18.47
N ASN A 168 9.54 24.15 17.93
CA ASN A 168 10.08 25.51 17.89
C ASN A 168 9.26 26.46 18.75
N ARG A 169 9.89 27.03 19.80
CA ARG A 169 9.25 28.00 20.70
C ARG A 169 8.73 29.25 20.00
N ILE A 170 9.33 29.66 18.89
CA ILE A 170 8.90 30.85 18.13
C ILE A 170 7.54 30.67 17.46
N PHE A 171 7.21 29.45 17.02
CA PHE A 171 5.97 29.18 16.30
C PHE A 171 4.80 28.87 17.25
N GLY A 172 5.06 28.39 18.46
CA GLY A 172 4.01 28.09 19.44
C GLY A 172 3.06 29.28 19.72
N PRO A 173 3.57 30.44 20.17
CA PRO A 173 2.74 31.61 20.49
C PRO A 173 2.10 32.28 19.27
N THR A 174 2.65 32.09 18.08
CA THR A 174 2.20 32.76 16.85
C THR A 174 1.27 31.90 15.99
N TRP A 175 1.14 30.60 16.29
CA TRP A 175 0.27 29.70 15.52
C TRP A 175 -1.19 29.73 15.99
N ASN A 176 -1.84 30.90 15.90
CA ASN A 176 -3.25 31.09 16.29
C ASN A 176 -3.93 32.24 15.52
N ARG A 177 -5.25 32.40 15.74
CA ARG A 177 -6.09 33.39 15.05
C ARG A 177 -5.74 34.86 15.33
N GLU A 178 -4.99 35.16 16.39
CA GLU A 178 -4.59 36.53 16.73
C GLU A 178 -3.38 36.98 15.89
N HIS A 179 -2.60 36.03 15.37
CA HIS A 179 -1.35 36.27 14.67
C HIS A 179 -1.40 35.84 13.19
N ILE A 180 -2.29 34.91 12.81
CA ILE A 180 -2.44 34.40 11.45
C ILE A 180 -3.66 35.05 10.78
N ALA A 181 -3.41 35.82 9.72
CA ALA A 181 -4.47 36.41 8.90
C ALA A 181 -5.16 35.38 7.99
N SER A 182 -4.40 34.46 7.38
CA SER A 182 -4.94 33.40 6.52
C SER A 182 -3.95 32.23 6.36
N VAL A 183 -4.48 31.07 5.96
CA VAL A 183 -3.71 29.87 5.59
C VAL A 183 -4.06 29.51 4.15
N MET A 184 -3.05 29.38 3.31
CA MET A 184 -3.21 29.02 1.89
C MET A 184 -2.60 27.64 1.62
N ILE A 185 -3.40 26.75 1.03
CA ILE A 185 -2.95 25.44 0.57
C ILE A 185 -3.14 25.42 -0.94
N SER A 186 -2.05 25.22 -1.68
CA SER A 186 -2.05 25.25 -3.14
C SER A 186 -1.50 23.96 -3.71
N PHE A 187 -2.27 23.33 -4.59
CA PHE A 187 -1.83 22.23 -5.43
C PHE A 187 -1.95 22.64 -6.90
N LYS A 188 -0.84 22.57 -7.65
CA LYS A 188 -0.76 23.00 -9.04
C LYS A 188 0.02 21.97 -9.84
N GLU A 189 -0.51 21.57 -10.98
CA GLU A 189 0.17 20.70 -11.94
C GLU A 189 0.30 21.44 -13.27
N PRO A 190 1.47 21.43 -13.93
CA PRO A 190 1.67 22.10 -15.21
C PRO A 190 1.14 21.28 -16.40
N PHE A 191 0.42 20.18 -16.15
CA PHE A 191 -0.10 19.26 -17.15
C PHE A 191 -1.59 18.98 -16.94
N GLY A 192 -2.29 18.62 -18.03
CA GLY A 192 -3.70 18.22 -17.98
C GLY A 192 -3.88 16.72 -17.69
N THR A 193 -5.02 16.14 -18.10
CA THR A 193 -5.38 14.75 -17.79
C THR A 193 -4.58 13.68 -18.52
N GLN A 194 -3.71 14.05 -19.48
CA GLN A 194 -2.75 13.16 -20.17
C GLN A 194 -3.32 11.78 -20.56
N GLY A 195 -4.49 11.74 -21.19
CA GLY A 195 -5.12 10.49 -21.64
C GLY A 195 -5.89 9.70 -20.56
N ARG A 196 -5.93 10.20 -19.32
CA ARG A 196 -6.71 9.64 -18.19
C ARG A 196 -8.01 10.40 -17.92
N GLY A 197 -8.49 11.17 -18.91
CA GLY A 197 -9.68 12.00 -18.80
C GLY A 197 -10.91 11.24 -18.29
N GLY A 198 -11.16 10.02 -18.79
CA GLY A 198 -12.31 9.21 -18.36
C GLY A 198 -12.26 8.78 -16.88
N TYR A 199 -11.07 8.58 -16.30
CA TYR A 199 -10.97 8.36 -14.86
C TYR A 199 -11.20 9.67 -14.10
N PHE A 200 -10.57 10.76 -14.54
CA PHE A 200 -10.70 12.07 -13.90
C PHE A 200 -12.15 12.60 -13.90
N ASP A 201 -12.90 12.39 -14.98
CA ASP A 201 -14.28 12.88 -15.13
C ASP A 201 -15.24 12.33 -14.06
N ASN A 202 -14.98 11.10 -13.60
CA ASN A 202 -15.79 10.45 -12.57
C ASN A 202 -15.53 10.96 -11.14
N PHE A 203 -14.40 11.62 -10.90
CA PHE A 203 -13.97 12.04 -9.55
C PHE A 203 -13.82 13.56 -9.43
N GLY A 204 -13.32 14.23 -10.47
CA GLY A 204 -12.99 15.65 -10.47
C GLY A 204 -11.75 15.97 -9.63
N ILE A 205 -11.47 17.27 -9.44
CA ILE A 205 -10.30 17.74 -8.66
C ILE A 205 -10.52 17.75 -7.15
N ILE A 206 -11.78 17.75 -6.70
CA ILE A 206 -12.13 17.83 -5.27
C ILE A 206 -11.95 16.49 -4.57
N ARG A 207 -12.08 15.37 -5.29
CA ARG A 207 -11.99 14.00 -4.76
C ARG A 207 -10.61 13.40 -5.01
#